data_AF-A0A428NX03-F1
#
_entry.id   AF-A0A428NX03-F1
#
_cell.length_a   1.000
_cell.length_b   1.000
_cell.length_c   1.000
_cell.angle_alpha   90.00
_cell.angle_beta   90.00
_cell.angle_gamma   90.00
#
_symmetry.space_group_name_H-M   'P 1'
#
loop_
_entity.id
_entity.type
_entity.pdbx_description
1 polymer ?
#
loop_
_entity_poly.entity_id
_entity_poly.type
_entity_poly.pdbx_seq_one_letter_code
_entity_poly.pdbx_strand_id
1 'polypeptide(L)'
;MDDVDDDSTHCEASPLLPSNNNDEASRWPIRSRWTELSLISRYSLPLVATYLLQYSFSVITTSAAGHLGQDDLAAAAIGVTTMNICGLAFFEGMATALDTLCAQAYGAGNKLGVGLHVQRMLLLMALATIPVGALWLSSPALLSLVLKQENLAVKAGSFLRVSLIGLPGYASFEAGKRFLQSQGDFDTGMLILVVCAPVNALLAWLFAFRLGMGLEGAALGAALANDLRPVLLLLCIAFKRSSHQCWPGLSCRAFRGWGPMVRLSAAGSAVTLAEWAAFEVLTFSTSYLSTMHLGAQTILTTTSVVMWHIPFSFSVGVSTRVGHLIGAGLVSAARRVAVLYSMLFVGIGLLDAIILFSLRNYIPYVYSADPEIRDMVSRTMLSVACFQVFDAVICGCNGVLRGLARTSFAAWVVFFVNYLGAVPLAMWLELGPAGMGLDGVWTGLGTGLVVIACIEVTYMISIDWRRCVDNVKCREE
;
A
#
# COMPACT_ATOMS: atom_id res chain seq x y z
N MET A 1 -27.72 -29.64 35.88
CA MET A 1 -28.90 -29.66 34.99
C MET A 1 -28.76 -28.44 34.12
N ASP A 2 -28.10 -28.48 32.96
CA ASP A 2 -27.50 -29.54 32.16
C ASP A 2 -26.30 -28.91 31.43
N ASP A 3 -25.17 -29.60 31.36
CA ASP A 3 -24.10 -29.29 30.41
C ASP A 3 -23.75 -30.61 29.71
N VAL A 4 -23.92 -30.62 28.38
CA VAL A 4 -23.58 -31.71 27.48
C VAL A 4 -22.23 -31.36 26.87
N ASP A 5 -21.17 -32.06 27.30
CA ASP A 5 -19.84 -31.98 26.71
C ASP A 5 -19.67 -33.04 25.61
N ASP A 6 -19.01 -32.58 24.56
CA ASP A 6 -18.89 -33.14 23.22
C ASP A 6 -17.85 -34.27 23.13
N ASP A 7 -18.13 -35.18 22.21
CA ASP A 7 -17.60 -36.54 22.15
C ASP A 7 -16.21 -36.59 21.48
N SER A 8 -15.29 -37.28 22.15
CA SER A 8 -13.94 -37.54 21.68
C SER A 8 -13.94 -38.61 20.57
N THR A 9 -13.46 -38.28 19.38
CA THR A 9 -12.98 -39.30 18.43
C THR A 9 -11.59 -38.98 17.92
N HIS A 10 -10.66 -39.81 18.36
CA HIS A 10 -9.27 -39.89 17.94
C HIS A 10 -9.15 -40.10 16.42
N CYS A 11 -8.38 -39.25 15.75
CA CYS A 11 -7.80 -39.56 14.44
C CYS A 11 -6.33 -39.95 14.62
N GLU A 12 -6.07 -41.24 14.76
CA GLU A 12 -4.76 -41.85 14.54
C GLU A 12 -4.57 -42.10 13.04
N ALA A 13 -3.73 -41.29 12.39
CA ALA A 13 -2.91 -41.66 11.22
C ALA A 13 -2.08 -40.45 10.75
N SER A 14 -1.14 -40.01 11.58
CA SER A 14 -0.12 -39.04 11.14
C SER A 14 1.05 -39.80 10.50
N PRO A 15 1.39 -39.61 9.22
CA PRO A 15 2.70 -39.99 8.74
C PRO A 15 3.71 -39.03 9.37
N LEU A 16 4.57 -39.59 10.24
CA LEU A 16 5.67 -38.91 10.91
C LEU A 16 6.57 -38.20 9.88
N LEU A 17 6.39 -36.88 9.72
CA LEU A 17 7.46 -36.04 9.19
C LEU A 17 8.61 -36.05 10.21
N PRO A 18 9.87 -36.25 9.78
CA PRO A 18 10.99 -36.21 10.69
C PRO A 18 11.05 -34.82 11.34
N SER A 19 11.09 -34.78 12.68
CA SER A 19 11.27 -33.57 13.48
C SER A 19 12.68 -33.00 13.24
N ASN A 20 12.86 -32.33 12.11
CA ASN A 20 14.13 -31.80 11.67
C ASN A 20 14.31 -30.34 12.15
N ASN A 21 14.13 -30.10 13.45
CA ASN A 21 14.29 -28.78 14.06
C ASN A 21 15.69 -28.17 13.81
N ASN A 22 16.70 -29.00 13.52
CA ASN A 22 18.06 -28.55 13.24
C ASN A 22 18.25 -28.03 11.81
N ASP A 23 17.51 -28.54 10.82
CA ASP A 23 17.60 -28.07 9.44
C ASP A 23 16.77 -26.80 9.20
N GLU A 24 15.66 -26.62 9.91
CA GLU A 24 14.84 -25.40 9.82
C GLU A 24 15.50 -24.17 10.46
N ALA A 25 16.19 -24.36 11.59
CA ALA A 25 17.00 -23.31 12.22
C ALA A 25 18.19 -22.85 11.35
N SER A 26 18.70 -23.73 10.47
CA SER A 26 19.78 -23.40 9.53
C SER A 26 19.33 -22.49 8.37
N ARG A 27 18.05 -22.56 7.95
CA ARG A 27 17.50 -21.75 6.84
C ARG A 27 17.37 -20.27 7.19
N TRP A 28 17.16 -19.95 8.47
CA TRP A 28 16.97 -18.57 8.95
C TRP A 28 17.81 -18.30 10.19
N PRO A 29 19.15 -18.22 10.06
CA PRO A 29 20.03 -18.04 11.21
C PRO A 29 19.65 -16.79 12.00
N ILE A 30 19.80 -16.86 13.32
CA ILE A 30 19.66 -15.69 14.20
C ILE A 30 20.78 -14.73 13.83
N ARG A 31 20.44 -13.72 13.04
CA ARG A 31 21.37 -12.74 12.49
C ARG A 31 21.76 -11.73 13.55
N SER A 32 22.99 -11.23 13.45
CA SER A 32 23.40 -10.02 14.17
C SER A 32 22.47 -8.86 13.79
N ARG A 33 22.29 -7.88 14.69
CA ARG A 33 21.46 -6.69 14.44
C ARG A 33 21.82 -6.01 13.13
N TRP A 34 23.11 -5.92 12.82
CA TRP A 34 23.62 -5.34 11.58
C TRP A 34 23.23 -6.12 10.32
N THR A 35 23.23 -7.45 10.41
CA THR A 35 22.85 -8.31 9.28
C THR A 35 21.33 -8.28 9.05
N GLU A 36 20.52 -8.12 10.10
CA GLU A 36 19.07 -7.88 9.95
C GLU A 36 18.78 -6.51 9.35
N LEU A 37 19.44 -5.45 9.82
CA LEU A 37 19.29 -4.12 9.23
C LEU A 37 19.71 -4.11 7.76
N SER A 38 20.86 -4.71 7.42
CA SER A 38 21.32 -4.83 6.04
C SER A 38 20.34 -5.62 5.16
N LEU A 39 19.72 -6.68 5.68
CA LEU A 39 18.69 -7.44 4.97
C LEU A 39 17.47 -6.58 4.66
N ILE A 40 16.93 -5.89 5.66
CA ILE A 40 15.75 -5.04 5.49
C ILE A 40 16.06 -3.88 4.55
N SER A 41 17.22 -3.24 4.66
CA SER A 41 17.62 -2.20 3.71
C SER A 41 17.70 -2.74 2.28
N ARG A 42 18.24 -3.96 2.07
CA ARG A 42 18.30 -4.59 0.76
C ARG A 42 16.91 -4.90 0.17
N TYR A 43 15.92 -5.22 1.01
CA TYR A 43 14.54 -5.42 0.56
C TYR A 43 13.84 -4.09 0.27
N SER A 44 14.07 -3.10 1.14
CA SER A 44 13.25 -1.89 1.18
C SER A 44 13.70 -0.83 0.19
N LEU A 45 15.01 -0.66 -0.05
CA LEU A 45 15.52 0.38 -0.97
C LEU A 45 15.05 0.19 -2.42
N PRO A 46 15.12 -1.02 -3.03
CA PRO A 46 14.53 -1.26 -4.35
C PRO A 46 13.02 -1.06 -4.36
N LEU A 47 12.35 -1.32 -3.22
CA LEU A 47 10.92 -1.16 -3.09
C LEU A 47 10.49 0.31 -3.00
N VAL A 48 11.30 1.18 -2.36
CA VAL A 48 11.11 2.64 -2.41
C VAL A 48 11.14 3.11 -3.86
N ALA A 49 12.16 2.71 -4.61
CA ALA A 49 12.27 3.04 -6.03
C ALA A 49 11.09 2.47 -6.84
N THR A 50 10.68 1.23 -6.55
CA THR A 50 9.51 0.56 -7.17
C THR A 50 8.24 1.40 -7.01
N TYR A 51 7.98 1.90 -5.81
CA TYR A 51 6.78 2.69 -5.56
C TYR A 51 6.85 4.10 -6.14
N LEU A 52 8.01 4.77 -6.06
CA LEU A 52 8.20 6.07 -6.72
C LEU A 52 8.05 5.96 -8.25
N LEU A 53 8.55 4.88 -8.85
CA LEU A 53 8.36 4.61 -10.28
C LEU A 53 6.90 4.29 -10.62
N GLN A 54 6.14 3.63 -9.75
CA GLN A 54 4.70 3.47 -9.95
C GLN A 54 3.98 4.81 -9.88
N TYR A 55 4.30 5.65 -8.89
CA TYR A 55 3.73 6.98 -8.74
C TYR A 55 4.04 7.89 -9.94
N SER A 56 5.20 7.71 -10.57
CA SER A 56 5.57 8.43 -11.79
C SER A 56 4.56 8.28 -12.93
N PHE A 57 3.78 7.20 -12.98
CA PHE A 57 2.75 7.02 -14.00
C PHE A 57 1.65 8.08 -13.89
N SER A 58 1.19 8.34 -12.68
CA SER A 58 0.22 9.40 -12.42
C SER A 58 0.81 10.77 -12.74
N VAL A 59 2.08 11.01 -12.37
CA VAL A 59 2.77 12.27 -12.68
C VAL A 59 2.88 12.51 -14.19
N ILE A 60 3.27 11.50 -14.96
CA ILE A 60 3.37 11.56 -16.43
C ILE A 60 2.01 11.89 -17.04
N THR A 61 0.96 11.20 -16.62
CA THR A 61 -0.40 11.41 -17.15
C THR A 61 -0.93 12.80 -16.83
N THR A 62 -0.76 13.28 -15.59
CA THR A 62 -1.15 14.63 -15.18
C THR A 62 -0.30 15.69 -15.90
N SER A 63 0.98 15.44 -16.12
CA SER A 63 1.85 16.35 -16.88
C SER A 63 1.43 16.45 -18.35
N ALA A 64 1.07 15.33 -18.98
CA ALA A 64 0.53 15.33 -20.33
C ALA A 64 -0.78 16.12 -20.40
N ALA A 65 -1.69 15.92 -19.43
CA ALA A 65 -2.93 16.68 -19.32
C ALA A 65 -2.69 18.20 -19.17
N GLY A 66 -1.69 18.59 -18.38
CA GLY A 66 -1.30 19.99 -18.21
C GLY A 66 -0.87 20.68 -19.51
N HIS A 67 -0.25 19.94 -20.44
CA HIS A 67 0.14 20.48 -21.75
C HIS A 67 -1.01 20.49 -22.77
N LEU A 68 -2.09 19.74 -22.52
CA LEU A 68 -3.29 19.75 -23.38
C LEU A 68 -4.18 20.96 -23.07
N GLY A 69 -4.31 21.33 -21.80
CA GLY A 69 -5.06 22.51 -21.38
C GLY A 69 -5.51 22.47 -19.92
N GLN A 70 -6.04 23.59 -19.43
CA GLN A 70 -6.50 23.72 -18.04
C GLN A 70 -7.66 22.77 -17.72
N ASP A 71 -8.63 22.64 -18.63
CA ASP A 71 -9.78 21.74 -18.47
C ASP A 71 -9.35 20.27 -18.41
N ASP A 72 -8.36 19.88 -19.23
CA ASP A 72 -7.86 18.50 -19.26
C ASP A 72 -7.04 18.18 -18.01
N LEU A 73 -6.25 19.14 -17.51
CA LEU A 73 -5.55 19.01 -16.24
C LEU A 73 -6.51 18.81 -15.07
N ALA A 74 -7.57 19.63 -14.99
CA ALA A 74 -8.59 19.51 -13.95
C ALA A 74 -9.32 18.16 -14.05
N ALA A 75 -9.67 17.71 -15.26
CA ALA A 75 -10.31 16.42 -15.48
C ALA A 75 -9.39 15.26 -15.08
N ALA A 76 -8.11 15.34 -15.45
CA ALA A 76 -7.10 14.35 -15.09
C ALA A 76 -6.89 14.29 -13.57
N ALA A 77 -6.86 15.41 -12.86
CA ALA A 77 -6.73 15.44 -11.41
C ALA A 77 -7.89 14.67 -10.74
N ILE A 78 -9.14 14.98 -11.11
CA ILE A 78 -10.33 14.30 -10.59
C ILE A 78 -10.30 12.80 -10.94
N GLY A 79 -9.94 12.48 -12.18
CA GLY A 79 -9.83 11.11 -12.67
C GLY A 79 -8.76 10.31 -11.93
N VAL A 80 -7.57 10.87 -11.73
CA VAL A 80 -6.46 10.23 -11.01
C VAL A 80 -6.80 10.04 -9.54
N THR A 81 -7.40 11.04 -8.87
CA THR A 81 -7.84 10.90 -7.47
C THR A 81 -8.88 9.79 -7.33
N THR A 82 -9.90 9.78 -8.20
CA THR A 82 -10.93 8.72 -8.21
C THR A 82 -10.33 7.35 -8.49
N MET A 83 -9.39 7.27 -9.44
CA MET A 83 -8.67 6.03 -9.78
C MET A 83 -7.83 5.51 -8.61
N ASN A 84 -7.13 6.40 -7.90
CA ASN A 84 -6.31 6.06 -6.75
C ASN A 84 -7.17 5.48 -5.63
N ILE A 85 -8.25 6.18 -5.24
CA ILE A 85 -9.12 5.77 -4.12
C ILE A 85 -9.90 4.51 -4.49
N CYS A 86 -10.65 4.54 -5.59
CA CYS A 86 -11.59 3.47 -5.90
C CYS A 86 -10.97 2.28 -6.65
N GLY A 87 -9.69 2.35 -7.03
CA GLY A 87 -9.00 1.29 -7.76
C GLY A 87 -7.64 0.96 -7.17
N LEU A 88 -6.62 1.80 -7.41
CA LEU A 88 -5.23 1.42 -7.13
C LEU A 88 -4.98 1.10 -5.65
N ALA A 89 -5.47 1.94 -4.73
CA ALA A 89 -5.38 1.71 -3.29
C ALA A 89 -6.15 0.46 -2.84
N PHE A 90 -7.31 0.20 -3.45
CA PHE A 90 -8.09 -1.00 -3.17
C PHE A 90 -7.32 -2.27 -3.55
N PHE A 91 -6.77 -2.34 -4.76
CA PHE A 91 -5.96 -3.49 -5.22
C PHE A 91 -4.64 -3.64 -4.48
N GLU A 92 -3.96 -2.53 -4.18
CA GLU A 92 -2.75 -2.57 -3.37
C GLU A 92 -3.06 -3.11 -1.96
N GLY A 93 -4.13 -2.64 -1.33
CA GLY A 93 -4.61 -3.13 -0.04
C GLY A 93 -4.92 -4.64 -0.08
N MET A 94 -5.57 -5.14 -1.14
CA MET A 94 -5.76 -6.58 -1.33
C MET A 94 -4.41 -7.31 -1.43
N ALA A 95 -3.49 -6.78 -2.23
CA ALA A 95 -2.18 -7.39 -2.46
C ALA A 95 -1.36 -7.53 -1.18
N THR A 96 -1.58 -6.70 -0.15
CA THR A 96 -0.89 -6.83 1.15
C THR A 96 -1.19 -8.16 1.87
N ALA A 97 -2.30 -8.84 1.53
CA ALA A 97 -2.55 -10.19 2.03
C ALA A 97 -1.46 -11.18 1.59
N LEU A 98 -0.85 -10.98 0.42
CA LEU A 98 0.26 -11.82 -0.05
C LEU A 98 1.56 -11.56 0.71
N ASP A 99 1.80 -10.33 1.21
CA ASP A 99 2.94 -10.04 2.10
C ASP A 99 2.92 -10.95 3.33
N THR A 100 1.72 -11.35 3.75
CA THR A 100 1.49 -12.28 4.86
C THR A 100 1.54 -13.74 4.38
N LEU A 101 0.65 -14.12 3.47
CA LEU A 101 0.40 -15.52 3.12
C LEU A 101 1.60 -16.13 2.38
N CYS A 102 2.16 -15.42 1.42
CA CYS A 102 3.32 -15.92 0.66
C CYS A 102 4.57 -15.97 1.52
N ALA A 103 4.80 -14.96 2.38
CA ALA A 103 5.96 -14.96 3.28
C ALA A 103 5.85 -16.08 4.33
N GLN A 104 4.68 -16.28 4.93
CA GLN A 104 4.47 -17.37 5.89
C GLN A 104 4.59 -18.75 5.23
N ALA A 105 4.01 -18.96 4.04
CA ALA A 105 4.14 -20.22 3.31
C ALA A 105 5.61 -20.52 2.92
N TYR A 106 6.34 -19.50 2.44
CA TYR A 106 7.77 -19.64 2.14
C TYR A 106 8.59 -19.92 3.40
N GLY A 107 8.29 -19.23 4.51
CA GLY A 107 8.92 -19.43 5.81
C GLY A 107 8.71 -20.83 6.38
N ALA A 108 7.50 -21.37 6.25
CA ALA A 108 7.14 -22.74 6.66
C ALA A 108 7.72 -23.83 5.75
N GLY A 109 8.45 -23.46 4.70
CA GLY A 109 8.99 -24.41 3.72
C GLY A 109 7.97 -24.89 2.68
N ASN A 110 6.69 -24.47 2.77
CA ASN A 110 5.65 -24.73 1.77
C ASN A 110 5.81 -23.82 0.54
N LYS A 111 6.88 -24.04 -0.23
CA LYS A 111 7.20 -23.23 -1.42
C LYS A 111 6.08 -23.22 -2.46
N LEU A 112 5.41 -24.36 -2.66
CA LEU A 112 4.30 -24.48 -3.61
C LEU A 112 3.05 -23.70 -3.16
N GLY A 113 2.86 -23.55 -1.84
CA GLY A 113 1.83 -22.70 -1.26
C GLY A 113 1.93 -21.24 -1.71
N VAL A 114 3.16 -20.74 -1.94
CA VAL A 114 3.41 -19.37 -2.42
C VAL A 114 2.70 -19.12 -3.76
N GLY A 115 2.95 -19.96 -4.77
CA GLY A 115 2.32 -19.83 -6.09
C GLY A 115 0.81 -20.07 -6.05
N LEU A 116 0.33 -20.96 -5.16
CA LEU A 116 -1.10 -21.20 -4.98
C LEU A 116 -1.83 -19.98 -4.40
N HIS A 117 -1.24 -19.30 -3.41
CA HIS A 117 -1.79 -18.07 -2.85
C HIS A 117 -1.83 -16.95 -3.89
N VAL A 118 -0.81 -16.84 -4.76
CA VAL A 118 -0.81 -15.86 -5.87
C VAL A 118 -1.91 -16.18 -6.88
N GLN A 119 -2.12 -17.44 -7.26
CA GLN A 119 -3.22 -17.83 -8.14
C GLN A 119 -4.59 -17.46 -7.56
N ARG A 120 -4.80 -17.73 -6.26
CA ARG A 120 -6.02 -17.32 -5.54
C ARG A 120 -6.21 -15.80 -5.56
N MET A 121 -5.15 -15.04 -5.32
CA MET A 121 -5.21 -13.59 -5.34
C MET A 121 -5.51 -13.05 -6.74
N LEU A 122 -4.91 -13.59 -7.80
CA LEU A 122 -5.22 -13.19 -9.18
C LEU A 122 -6.70 -13.40 -9.51
N LEU A 123 -7.28 -14.54 -9.11
CA LEU A 123 -8.72 -14.80 -9.27
C LEU A 123 -9.57 -13.83 -8.44
N LEU A 124 -9.19 -13.58 -7.19
CA LEU A 124 -9.90 -12.66 -6.31
C LEU A 124 -9.85 -11.22 -6.82
N MET A 125 -8.69 -10.77 -7.30
CA MET A 125 -8.53 -9.46 -7.93
C MET A 125 -9.33 -9.35 -9.23
N ALA A 126 -9.35 -10.38 -10.07
CA ALA A 126 -10.19 -10.39 -11.27
C ALA A 126 -11.68 -10.24 -10.94
N LEU A 127 -12.16 -10.88 -9.86
CA LEU A 127 -13.53 -10.70 -9.37
C LEU A 127 -13.76 -9.29 -8.81
N ALA A 128 -12.79 -8.74 -8.07
CA ALA A 128 -12.82 -7.36 -7.58
C ALA A 128 -12.79 -6.32 -8.70
N THR A 129 -12.20 -6.62 -9.86
CA THR A 129 -12.25 -5.76 -11.04
C THR A 129 -13.66 -5.59 -11.58
N ILE A 130 -14.59 -6.51 -11.33
CA ILE A 130 -15.99 -6.41 -11.80
C ILE A 130 -16.71 -5.20 -11.15
N PRO A 131 -16.84 -5.10 -9.82
CA PRO A 131 -17.50 -3.94 -9.19
C PRO A 131 -16.73 -2.64 -9.42
N VAL A 132 -15.39 -2.65 -9.37
CA VAL A 132 -14.57 -1.45 -9.66
C VAL A 132 -14.73 -1.00 -11.11
N GLY A 133 -14.76 -1.95 -12.05
CA GLY A 133 -14.98 -1.69 -13.46
C GLY A 133 -16.38 -1.14 -13.73
N ALA A 134 -17.41 -1.69 -13.10
CA ALA A 134 -18.77 -1.16 -13.19
C ALA A 134 -18.85 0.29 -12.68
N LEU A 135 -18.16 0.60 -11.57
CA LEU A 135 -18.05 1.96 -11.04
C LEU A 135 -17.36 2.90 -12.05
N TRP A 136 -16.23 2.50 -12.63
CA TRP A 136 -15.47 3.32 -13.58
C TRP A 136 -16.19 3.48 -14.92
N LEU A 137 -16.90 2.46 -15.40
CA LEU A 137 -17.75 2.57 -16.58
C LEU A 137 -18.92 3.55 -16.37
N SER A 138 -19.44 3.59 -15.15
CA SER A 138 -20.52 4.52 -14.75
C SER A 138 -20.00 5.90 -14.34
N SER A 139 -18.68 6.11 -14.33
CA SER A 139 -18.07 7.32 -13.76
C SER A 139 -18.48 8.64 -14.43
N PRO A 140 -18.74 8.76 -15.76
CA PRO A 140 -19.27 10.02 -16.30
C PRO A 140 -20.62 10.39 -15.69
N ALA A 141 -21.50 9.42 -15.45
CA ALA A 141 -22.80 9.68 -14.83
C ALA A 141 -22.64 10.00 -13.33
N LEU A 142 -21.82 9.21 -12.61
CA LEU A 142 -21.61 9.39 -11.18
C LEU A 142 -20.90 10.71 -10.86
N LEU A 143 -19.88 11.07 -11.62
CA LEU A 143 -19.16 12.33 -11.44
C LEU A 143 -20.04 13.52 -11.80
N SER A 144 -20.94 13.43 -12.78
CA SER A 144 -21.89 14.50 -13.09
C SER A 144 -22.93 14.74 -11.99
N LEU A 145 -23.17 13.76 -11.10
CA LEU A 145 -24.02 13.97 -9.91
C LEU A 145 -23.32 14.76 -8.80
N VAL A 146 -21.99 14.68 -8.75
CA VAL A 146 -21.17 15.28 -7.70
C VAL A 146 -20.61 16.64 -8.14
N LEU A 147 -20.16 16.72 -9.39
CA LEU A 147 -19.53 17.90 -9.98
C LEU A 147 -20.56 18.79 -10.65
N LYS A 148 -20.52 20.09 -10.32
CA LYS A 148 -21.39 21.10 -10.95
C LYS A 148 -21.09 21.33 -12.43
N GLN A 149 -19.85 21.06 -12.87
CA GLN A 149 -19.41 21.24 -14.25
C GLN A 149 -19.51 19.94 -15.03
N GLU A 150 -20.55 19.80 -15.83
CA GLU A 150 -20.86 18.56 -16.57
C GLU A 150 -19.74 18.18 -17.56
N ASN A 151 -19.18 19.14 -18.31
CA ASN A 151 -18.10 18.85 -19.26
C ASN A 151 -16.86 18.27 -18.58
N LEU A 152 -16.50 18.81 -17.41
CA LEU A 152 -15.37 18.34 -16.61
C LEU A 152 -15.62 16.91 -16.09
N ALA A 153 -16.84 16.65 -15.62
CA ALA A 153 -17.26 15.33 -15.15
C ALA A 153 -17.22 14.27 -16.25
N VAL A 154 -17.70 14.62 -17.46
CA VAL A 154 -17.67 13.72 -18.61
C VAL A 154 -16.24 13.41 -19.05
N LYS A 155 -15.35 14.42 -19.08
CA LYS A 155 -13.93 14.21 -19.39
C LYS A 155 -13.23 13.32 -18.35
N ALA A 156 -13.40 13.60 -17.06
CA ALA A 156 -12.81 12.81 -15.98
C ALA A 156 -13.35 11.37 -15.97
N GLY A 157 -14.64 11.18 -16.26
CA GLY A 157 -15.23 9.86 -16.36
C GLY A 157 -14.77 9.09 -17.60
N SER A 158 -14.55 9.76 -18.73
CA SER A 158 -14.02 9.12 -19.94
C SER A 158 -12.55 8.71 -19.74
N PHE A 159 -11.76 9.54 -19.05
CA PHE A 159 -10.42 9.18 -18.58
C PHE A 159 -10.43 7.88 -17.75
N LEU A 160 -11.37 7.73 -16.79
CA LEU A 160 -11.50 6.52 -15.97
C LEU A 160 -11.91 5.30 -16.78
N ARG A 161 -12.82 5.46 -17.76
CA ARG A 161 -13.23 4.38 -18.68
C ARG A 161 -12.05 3.83 -19.47
N VAL A 162 -11.20 4.70 -20.00
CA VAL A 162 -10.02 4.26 -20.74
C VAL A 162 -8.99 3.63 -19.81
N SER A 163 -8.81 4.20 -18.61
CA SER A 163 -7.89 3.67 -17.58
C SER A 163 -8.27 2.26 -17.11
N LEU A 164 -9.54 1.86 -17.23
CA LEU A 164 -10.01 0.51 -16.90
C LEU A 164 -9.26 -0.58 -17.68
N ILE A 165 -8.80 -0.28 -18.90
CA ILE A 165 -8.07 -1.23 -19.75
C ILE A 165 -6.83 -1.77 -19.01
N GLY A 166 -6.09 -0.90 -18.31
CA GLY A 166 -4.84 -1.28 -17.64
C GLY A 166 -5.00 -1.75 -16.20
N LEU A 167 -6.22 -1.77 -15.66
CA LEU A 167 -6.50 -2.17 -14.28
C LEU A 167 -6.16 -3.65 -14.01
N PRO A 168 -6.51 -4.60 -14.90
CA PRO A 168 -6.08 -5.99 -14.76
C PRO A 168 -4.56 -6.15 -14.77
N GLY A 169 -3.86 -5.38 -15.62
CA GLY A 169 -2.40 -5.35 -15.68
C GLY A 169 -1.77 -4.91 -14.38
N TYR A 170 -2.26 -3.80 -13.82
CA TYR A 170 -1.85 -3.30 -12.51
C TYR A 170 -2.05 -4.34 -11.40
N ALA A 171 -3.27 -4.87 -11.27
CA ALA A 171 -3.60 -5.85 -10.22
C ALA A 171 -2.75 -7.13 -10.35
N SER A 172 -2.54 -7.62 -11.57
CA SER A 172 -1.72 -8.80 -11.81
C SER A 172 -0.25 -8.58 -11.47
N PHE A 173 0.28 -7.38 -11.78
CA PHE A 173 1.63 -6.99 -11.40
C PHE A 173 1.77 -6.88 -9.88
N GLU A 174 0.78 -6.31 -9.18
CA GLU A 174 0.74 -6.27 -7.72
C GLU A 174 0.86 -7.66 -7.12
N ALA A 175 0.01 -8.60 -7.54
CA ALA A 175 0.07 -9.98 -7.04
C ALA A 175 1.40 -10.67 -7.39
N GLY A 176 1.87 -10.49 -8.63
CA GLY A 176 3.08 -11.13 -9.12
C GLY A 176 4.36 -10.60 -8.45
N LYS A 177 4.48 -9.30 -8.15
CA LYS A 177 5.69 -8.81 -7.47
C LYS A 177 5.80 -9.38 -6.06
N ARG A 178 4.68 -9.57 -5.34
CA ARG A 178 4.70 -10.23 -4.01
C ARG A 178 5.15 -11.70 -4.07
N PHE A 179 4.93 -12.40 -5.19
CA PHE A 179 5.50 -13.74 -5.42
C PHE A 179 7.04 -13.74 -5.34
N LEU A 180 7.69 -12.73 -5.94
CA LEU A 180 9.15 -12.59 -5.94
C LEU A 180 9.65 -12.06 -4.59
N GLN A 181 8.95 -11.07 -4.02
CA GLN A 181 9.30 -10.46 -2.73
C GLN A 181 9.28 -11.48 -1.60
N SER A 182 8.31 -12.39 -1.56
CA SER A 182 8.29 -13.47 -0.57
C SER A 182 9.48 -14.43 -0.68
N GLN A 183 10.20 -14.43 -1.80
CA GLN A 183 11.41 -15.22 -2.03
C GLN A 183 12.69 -14.42 -1.77
N GLY A 184 12.57 -13.14 -1.38
CA GLY A 184 13.69 -12.22 -1.15
C GLY A 184 14.13 -11.42 -2.39
N ASP A 185 13.37 -11.48 -3.48
CA ASP A 185 13.66 -10.75 -4.72
C ASP A 185 12.78 -9.50 -4.84
N PHE A 186 13.35 -8.37 -4.43
CA PHE A 186 12.73 -7.05 -4.49
C PHE A 186 13.19 -6.24 -5.71
N ASP A 187 14.27 -6.68 -6.37
CA ASP A 187 14.91 -5.95 -7.46
C ASP A 187 14.15 -6.09 -8.79
N THR A 188 13.60 -7.28 -9.07
CA THR A 188 12.96 -7.57 -10.36
C THR A 188 11.79 -6.62 -10.65
N GLY A 189 10.94 -6.34 -9.65
CA GLY A 189 9.82 -5.41 -9.82
C GLY A 189 10.28 -3.98 -10.13
N MET A 190 11.34 -3.52 -9.47
CA MET A 190 11.96 -2.21 -9.73
C MET A 190 12.49 -2.12 -11.16
N LEU A 191 13.25 -3.13 -11.60
CA LEU A 191 13.85 -3.14 -12.94
C LEU A 191 12.80 -3.11 -14.05
N ILE A 192 11.68 -3.82 -13.87
CA ILE A 192 10.55 -3.78 -14.81
C ILE A 192 9.99 -2.36 -14.89
N LEU A 193 9.82 -1.68 -13.77
CA LEU A 193 9.28 -0.32 -13.75
C LEU A 193 10.26 0.73 -14.31
N VAL A 194 11.56 0.52 -14.18
CA VAL A 194 12.58 1.36 -14.86
C VAL A 194 12.39 1.31 -16.38
N VAL A 195 11.92 0.19 -16.93
CA VAL A 195 11.58 0.06 -18.35
C VAL A 195 10.18 0.58 -18.66
N CYS A 196 9.18 0.24 -17.84
CA CYS A 196 7.79 0.61 -18.11
C CYS A 196 7.51 2.11 -17.95
N ALA A 197 8.22 2.84 -17.07
CA ALA A 197 7.98 4.27 -16.88
C ALA A 197 8.35 5.12 -18.12
N PRO A 198 9.51 4.93 -18.77
CA PRO A 198 9.80 5.55 -20.07
C PRO A 198 8.82 5.13 -21.18
N VAL A 199 8.41 3.85 -21.21
CA VAL A 199 7.40 3.38 -22.16
C VAL A 199 6.07 4.10 -21.94
N ASN A 200 5.64 4.28 -20.69
CA ASN A 200 4.46 5.07 -20.36
C ASN A 200 4.58 6.50 -20.87
N ALA A 201 5.71 7.19 -20.62
CA ALA A 201 5.93 8.55 -21.12
C ALA A 201 5.87 8.62 -22.65
N LEU A 202 6.48 7.67 -23.35
CA LEU A 202 6.45 7.58 -24.81
C LEU A 202 5.02 7.35 -25.34
N LEU A 203 4.29 6.39 -24.75
CA LEU A 203 2.92 6.07 -25.17
C LEU A 203 1.96 7.21 -24.86
N ALA A 204 2.07 7.83 -23.69
CA ALA A 204 1.27 9.00 -23.33
C ALA A 204 1.52 10.15 -24.32
N TRP A 205 2.78 10.43 -24.67
CA TRP A 205 3.09 11.46 -25.67
C TRP A 205 2.55 11.11 -27.06
N LEU A 206 2.73 9.86 -27.49
CA LEU A 206 2.30 9.37 -28.80
C LEU A 206 0.78 9.46 -28.97
N PHE A 207 0.01 8.91 -28.02
CA PHE A 207 -1.45 8.90 -28.11
C PHE A 207 -2.05 10.28 -27.86
N ALA A 208 -1.60 11.01 -26.84
CA ALA A 208 -2.18 12.31 -26.49
C ALA A 208 -1.91 13.36 -27.58
N PHE A 209 -0.65 13.52 -28.00
CA PHE A 209 -0.25 14.62 -28.88
C PHE A 209 -0.11 14.21 -30.34
N ARG A 210 0.61 13.11 -30.62
CA ARG A 210 0.94 12.77 -32.02
C ARG A 210 -0.25 12.19 -32.77
N LEU A 211 -1.07 11.40 -32.10
CA LEU A 211 -2.31 10.82 -32.64
C LEU A 211 -3.54 11.67 -32.32
N GLY A 212 -3.39 12.76 -31.54
CA GLY A 212 -4.45 13.73 -31.26
C GLY A 212 -5.60 13.18 -30.42
N MET A 213 -5.39 12.13 -29.63
CA MET A 213 -6.42 11.52 -28.78
C MET A 213 -6.61 12.26 -27.44
N GLY A 214 -5.84 13.32 -27.18
CA GLY A 214 -5.99 14.16 -25.99
C GLY A 214 -5.81 13.40 -24.67
N LEU A 215 -6.63 13.74 -23.67
CA LEU A 215 -6.54 13.17 -22.33
C LEU A 215 -6.80 11.66 -22.31
N GLU A 216 -7.74 11.18 -23.12
CA GLU A 216 -8.02 9.75 -23.28
C GLU A 216 -6.80 9.02 -23.87
N GLY A 217 -6.07 9.65 -24.79
CA GLY A 217 -4.81 9.13 -25.30
C GLY A 217 -3.76 8.95 -24.21
N ALA A 218 -3.59 9.94 -23.33
CA ALA A 218 -2.66 9.83 -22.19
C ALA A 218 -3.07 8.68 -21.26
N ALA A 219 -4.37 8.55 -20.95
CA ALA A 219 -4.91 7.46 -20.15
C ALA A 219 -4.67 6.09 -20.80
N LEU A 220 -4.86 5.97 -22.12
CA LEU A 220 -4.62 4.74 -22.88
C LEU A 220 -3.13 4.34 -22.84
N GLY A 221 -2.23 5.31 -22.98
CA GLY A 221 -0.80 5.06 -22.86
C GLY A 221 -0.40 4.48 -21.50
N ALA A 222 -0.95 5.04 -20.42
CA ALA A 222 -0.76 4.53 -19.08
C ALA A 222 -1.39 3.15 -18.86
N ALA A 223 -2.58 2.92 -19.41
CA ALA A 223 -3.26 1.63 -19.35
C ALA A 223 -2.44 0.51 -20.01
N LEU A 224 -1.98 0.73 -21.24
CA LEU A 224 -1.17 -0.24 -21.98
C LEU A 224 0.19 -0.47 -21.31
N ALA A 225 0.80 0.58 -20.76
CA ALA A 225 2.03 0.45 -19.99
C ALA A 225 1.82 -0.34 -18.68
N ASN A 226 0.64 -0.28 -18.05
CA ASN A 226 0.28 -1.13 -16.92
C ASN A 226 0.13 -2.60 -17.32
N ASP A 227 -0.48 -2.89 -18.48
CA ASP A 227 -0.62 -4.26 -18.99
C ASP A 227 0.71 -4.89 -19.44
N LEU A 228 1.68 -4.06 -19.82
CA LEU A 228 3.04 -4.52 -20.11
C LEU A 228 3.77 -5.03 -18.85
N ARG A 229 3.49 -4.47 -17.67
CA ARG A 229 4.17 -4.82 -16.41
C ARG A 229 4.09 -6.32 -16.07
N PRO A 230 2.91 -6.97 -16.01
CA PRO A 230 2.83 -8.40 -15.71
C PRO A 230 3.44 -9.28 -16.82
N VAL A 231 3.42 -8.85 -18.08
CA VAL A 231 4.05 -9.58 -19.19
C VAL A 231 5.56 -9.66 -18.98
N LEU A 232 6.21 -8.53 -18.70
CA LEU A 232 7.64 -8.49 -18.38
C LEU A 232 7.96 -9.27 -17.11
N LEU A 233 7.09 -9.21 -16.10
CA LEU A 233 7.25 -9.96 -14.87
C LEU A 233 7.23 -11.47 -15.10
N LEU A 234 6.27 -11.98 -15.88
CA LEU A 234 6.20 -13.39 -16.26
C LEU A 234 7.43 -13.82 -17.05
N LEU A 235 7.92 -12.97 -17.96
CA LEU A 235 9.15 -13.21 -18.70
C LEU A 235 10.37 -13.32 -17.76
N CYS A 236 10.51 -12.41 -16.80
CA CYS A 236 11.57 -12.47 -15.79
C CYS A 236 11.47 -13.74 -14.93
N ILE A 237 10.27 -14.14 -14.51
CA ILE A 237 10.04 -15.38 -13.76
C ILE A 237 10.42 -16.60 -14.62
N ALA A 238 10.09 -16.62 -15.91
CA ALA A 238 10.44 -17.71 -16.81
C ALA A 238 11.96 -17.93 -16.92
N PHE A 239 12.76 -16.85 -16.95
CA PHE A 239 14.21 -16.94 -16.97
C PHE A 239 14.84 -17.26 -15.60
N LYS A 240 14.15 -16.93 -14.49
CA LYS A 240 14.66 -17.13 -13.13
C LYS A 240 14.31 -18.51 -12.58
N ARG A 241 15.12 -19.52 -12.93
CA ARG A 241 14.93 -20.93 -12.49
C ARG A 241 14.77 -21.10 -10.97
N SER A 242 15.41 -20.27 -10.16
CA SER A 242 15.29 -20.33 -8.70
C SER A 242 13.86 -20.07 -8.20
N SER A 243 13.03 -19.37 -8.97
CA SER A 243 11.65 -19.06 -8.59
C SER A 243 10.65 -20.15 -8.98
N HIS A 244 11.05 -21.08 -9.85
CA HIS A 244 10.17 -22.15 -10.34
C HIS A 244 9.80 -23.14 -9.24
N GLN A 245 10.65 -23.32 -8.22
CA GLN A 245 10.35 -24.14 -7.04
C GLN A 245 9.12 -23.67 -6.23
N CYS A 246 8.74 -22.40 -6.39
CA CYS A 246 7.59 -21.81 -5.70
C CYS A 246 6.31 -21.84 -6.55
N TRP A 247 6.38 -22.33 -7.79
CA TRP A 247 5.26 -22.36 -8.71
C TRP A 247 4.74 -23.80 -8.88
N PRO A 248 3.53 -24.13 -8.39
CA PRO A 248 2.97 -25.49 -8.50
C PRO A 248 2.37 -25.82 -9.88
N GLY A 249 2.48 -24.93 -10.87
CA GLY A 249 1.63 -24.98 -12.06
C GLY A 249 0.21 -24.50 -11.78
N LEU A 250 -0.61 -24.36 -12.82
CA LEU A 250 -2.01 -23.99 -12.66
C LEU A 250 -2.77 -25.13 -11.98
N SER A 251 -3.48 -24.82 -10.89
CA SER A 251 -4.12 -25.84 -10.05
C SER A 251 -5.56 -25.47 -9.75
N CYS A 252 -6.48 -26.42 -9.89
CA CYS A 252 -7.88 -26.23 -9.48
C CYS A 252 -8.03 -25.97 -7.97
N ARG A 253 -6.99 -26.25 -7.17
CA ARG A 253 -6.95 -25.85 -5.75
C ARG A 253 -7.01 -24.33 -5.56
N ALA A 254 -6.70 -23.56 -6.59
CA ALA A 254 -6.84 -22.10 -6.56
C ALA A 254 -8.30 -21.64 -6.40
N PHE A 255 -9.30 -22.47 -6.74
CA PHE A 255 -10.72 -22.15 -6.55
C PHE A 255 -11.27 -22.50 -5.15
N ARG A 256 -10.44 -23.00 -4.24
CA ARG A 256 -10.84 -23.43 -2.89
C ARG A 256 -10.02 -22.73 -1.81
N GLY A 257 -10.57 -22.63 -0.60
CA GLY A 257 -9.86 -22.13 0.58
C GLY A 257 -9.65 -20.61 0.61
N TRP A 258 -10.63 -19.84 0.12
CA TRP A 258 -10.51 -18.38 0.00
C TRP A 258 -10.69 -17.62 1.32
N GLY A 259 -11.22 -18.25 2.37
CA GLY A 259 -11.56 -17.59 3.63
C GLY A 259 -10.45 -16.68 4.20
N PRO A 260 -9.22 -17.21 4.45
CA PRO A 260 -8.11 -16.40 4.93
C PRO A 260 -7.70 -15.28 3.96
N MET A 261 -7.69 -15.58 2.65
CA MET A 261 -7.33 -14.61 1.61
C MET A 261 -8.31 -13.44 1.57
N VAL A 262 -9.61 -13.72 1.52
CA VAL A 262 -10.67 -12.70 1.49
C VAL A 262 -10.66 -11.86 2.76
N ARG A 263 -10.51 -12.49 3.94
CA ARG A 263 -10.47 -11.76 5.22
C ARG A 263 -9.28 -10.80 5.30
N LEU A 264 -8.09 -11.26 4.91
CA LEU A 264 -6.88 -10.43 4.93
C LEU A 264 -6.94 -9.34 3.85
N SER A 265 -7.46 -9.66 2.66
CA SER A 265 -7.59 -8.69 1.57
C SER A 265 -8.58 -7.59 1.93
N ALA A 266 -9.77 -7.95 2.46
CA ALA A 266 -10.76 -6.99 2.91
C ALA A 266 -10.22 -6.09 4.03
N ALA A 267 -9.49 -6.66 4.99
CA ALA A 267 -8.84 -5.88 6.04
C ALA A 267 -7.76 -4.93 5.49
N GLY A 268 -6.89 -5.42 4.59
CA GLY A 268 -5.84 -4.61 3.96
C GLY A 268 -6.42 -3.45 3.15
N SER A 269 -7.39 -3.72 2.28
CA SER A 269 -8.11 -2.69 1.53
C SER A 269 -8.83 -1.70 2.43
N ALA A 270 -9.46 -2.15 3.53
CA ALA A 270 -10.14 -1.26 4.46
C ALA A 270 -9.16 -0.30 5.16
N VAL A 271 -7.99 -0.77 5.60
CA VAL A 271 -6.94 0.10 6.17
C VAL A 271 -6.52 1.16 5.16
N THR A 272 -6.09 0.73 3.98
CA THR A 272 -5.54 1.64 2.97
C THR A 272 -6.58 2.68 2.53
N LEU A 273 -7.82 2.24 2.30
CA LEU A 273 -8.91 3.15 1.95
C LEU A 273 -9.23 4.14 3.09
N ALA A 274 -9.27 3.67 4.33
CA ALA A 274 -9.56 4.51 5.50
C ALA A 274 -8.49 5.60 5.71
N GLU A 275 -7.22 5.25 5.56
CA GLU A 275 -6.11 6.20 5.67
C GLU A 275 -6.18 7.25 4.56
N TRP A 276 -6.35 6.82 3.30
CA TRP A 276 -6.31 7.72 2.16
C TRP A 276 -7.52 8.63 2.09
N ALA A 277 -8.72 8.09 2.34
CA ALA A 277 -9.94 8.89 2.31
C ALA A 277 -9.97 9.93 3.44
N ALA A 278 -9.28 9.72 4.56
CA ALA A 278 -9.17 10.74 5.62
C ALA A 278 -8.45 12.02 5.12
N PHE A 279 -7.38 11.88 4.32
CA PHE A 279 -6.69 13.03 3.72
C PHE A 279 -7.57 13.80 2.73
N GLU A 280 -8.42 13.09 1.98
CA GLU A 280 -9.34 13.71 1.02
C GLU A 280 -10.48 14.46 1.73
N VAL A 281 -11.05 13.86 2.79
CA VAL A 281 -12.05 14.53 3.64
C VAL A 281 -11.48 15.83 4.24
N LEU A 282 -10.24 15.79 4.71
CA LEU A 282 -9.60 16.97 5.29
C LEU A 282 -9.17 18.00 4.24
N THR A 283 -8.75 17.56 3.06
CA THR A 283 -8.52 18.49 1.94
C THR A 283 -9.82 19.20 1.55
N PHE A 284 -10.95 18.48 1.57
CA PHE A 284 -12.26 19.07 1.38
C PHE A 284 -12.64 20.03 2.53
N SER A 285 -12.33 19.71 3.80
CA SER A 285 -12.58 20.65 4.91
C SER A 285 -11.75 21.93 4.78
N THR A 286 -10.50 21.82 4.33
CA THR A 286 -9.64 22.99 4.06
C THR A 286 -10.21 23.92 3.00
N SER A 287 -11.00 23.41 2.05
CA SER A 287 -11.64 24.25 1.03
C SER A 287 -12.59 25.31 1.62
N TYR A 288 -13.08 25.12 2.85
CA TYR A 288 -13.91 26.10 3.57
C TYR A 288 -13.10 27.27 4.16
N LEU A 289 -11.77 27.15 4.31
CA LEU A 289 -10.92 28.25 4.78
C LEU A 289 -10.68 29.27 3.67
N SER A 290 -10.00 28.87 2.60
CA SER A 290 -9.87 29.65 1.37
C SER A 290 -9.27 28.81 0.24
N THR A 291 -9.31 29.33 -0.99
CA THR A 291 -8.64 28.74 -2.16
C THR A 291 -7.12 28.63 -1.97
N MET A 292 -6.50 29.57 -1.26
CA MET A 292 -5.06 29.54 -0.97
C MET A 292 -4.70 28.45 0.04
N HIS A 293 -5.51 28.26 1.08
CA HIS A 293 -5.33 27.17 2.06
C HIS A 293 -5.48 25.81 1.38
N LEU A 294 -6.47 25.66 0.49
CA LEU A 294 -6.67 24.45 -0.28
C LEU A 294 -5.44 24.12 -1.15
N GLY A 295 -4.91 25.11 -1.86
CA GLY A 295 -3.70 24.95 -2.67
C GLY A 295 -2.48 24.56 -1.84
N ALA A 296 -2.28 25.19 -0.67
CA ALA A 296 -1.22 24.84 0.26
C ALA A 296 -1.38 23.40 0.81
N GLN A 297 -2.60 23.01 1.19
CA GLN A 297 -2.88 21.66 1.69
C GLN A 297 -2.64 20.59 0.63
N THR A 298 -2.99 20.84 -0.64
CA THR A 298 -2.66 19.91 -1.74
C THR A 298 -1.15 19.69 -1.86
N ILE A 299 -0.35 20.75 -1.73
CA ILE A 299 1.12 20.66 -1.78
C ILE A 299 1.65 19.86 -0.58
N LEU A 300 1.15 20.13 0.63
CA LEU A 300 1.56 19.43 1.85
C LEU A 300 1.21 17.93 1.78
N THR A 301 -0.02 17.59 1.40
CA THR A 301 -0.48 16.21 1.24
C THR A 301 0.33 15.47 0.17
N THR A 302 0.56 16.10 -1.00
CA THR A 302 1.37 15.50 -2.07
C THR A 302 2.80 15.23 -1.59
N THR A 303 3.40 16.18 -0.88
CA THR A 303 4.74 16.04 -0.30
C THR A 303 4.79 14.91 0.73
N SER A 304 3.78 14.80 1.60
CA SER A 304 3.67 13.73 2.59
C SER A 304 3.52 12.36 1.93
N VAL A 305 2.70 12.22 0.87
CA VAL A 305 2.55 10.96 0.11
C VAL A 305 3.88 10.53 -0.52
N VAL A 306 4.67 11.47 -1.06
CA VAL A 306 6.00 11.14 -1.61
C VAL A 306 6.93 10.60 -0.51
N MET A 307 6.93 11.24 0.67
CA MET A 307 7.74 10.78 1.81
C MET A 307 7.25 9.43 2.36
N TRP A 308 5.93 9.21 2.45
CA TRP A 308 5.30 7.99 2.97
C TRP A 308 5.75 6.70 2.27
N HIS A 309 6.11 6.77 0.99
CA HIS A 309 6.65 5.61 0.26
C HIS A 309 7.94 5.06 0.88
N ILE A 310 8.71 5.87 1.62
CA ILE A 310 9.91 5.44 2.34
C ILE A 310 9.52 4.47 3.48
N PRO A 311 8.79 4.87 4.54
CA PRO A 311 8.41 3.96 5.61
C PRO A 311 7.51 2.82 5.12
N PHE A 312 6.61 3.06 4.16
CA PHE A 312 5.76 1.99 3.64
C PHE A 312 6.56 0.86 2.96
N SER A 313 7.62 1.19 2.21
CA SER A 313 8.51 0.19 1.61
C SER A 313 9.24 -0.65 2.66
N PHE A 314 9.72 0.00 3.72
CA PHE A 314 10.30 -0.70 4.86
C PHE A 314 9.26 -1.58 5.57
N SER A 315 8.00 -1.15 5.62
CA SER A 315 6.90 -1.91 6.24
C SER A 315 6.62 -3.22 5.51
N VAL A 316 6.64 -3.21 4.18
CA VAL A 316 6.50 -4.43 3.36
C VAL A 316 7.70 -5.37 3.56
N GLY A 317 8.92 -4.84 3.60
CA GLY A 317 10.13 -5.63 3.86
C GLY A 317 10.10 -6.30 5.25
N VAL A 318 9.67 -5.55 6.27
CA VAL A 318 9.46 -6.05 7.63
C VAL A 318 8.35 -7.10 7.68
N SER A 319 7.22 -6.85 7.03
CA SER A 319 6.11 -7.81 6.95
C SER A 319 6.57 -9.14 6.36
N THR A 320 7.33 -9.09 5.27
CA THR A 320 7.90 -10.28 4.62
C THR A 320 8.83 -11.03 5.58
N ARG A 321 9.76 -10.32 6.23
CA ARG A 321 10.75 -10.93 7.13
C ARG A 321 10.12 -11.51 8.39
N VAL A 322 9.17 -10.82 9.00
CA VAL A 322 8.39 -11.33 10.14
C VAL A 322 7.56 -12.54 9.71
N GLY A 323 6.91 -12.47 8.54
CA GLY A 323 6.18 -13.58 7.94
C GLY A 323 7.05 -14.84 7.76
N HIS A 324 8.28 -14.68 7.26
CA HIS A 324 9.25 -15.79 7.16
C HIS A 324 9.55 -16.44 8.51
N LEU A 325 9.83 -15.64 9.54
CA LEU A 325 10.18 -16.13 10.86
C LEU A 325 9.00 -16.82 11.57
N ILE A 326 7.79 -16.28 11.41
CA ILE A 326 6.57 -16.87 11.94
C ILE A 326 6.23 -18.17 11.20
N GLY A 327 6.36 -18.20 9.88
CA GLY A 327 6.21 -19.41 9.08
C GLY A 327 7.19 -20.51 9.50
N ALA A 328 8.44 -20.15 9.79
CA ALA A 328 9.46 -21.06 10.28
C ALA A 328 9.32 -21.43 11.78
N GLY A 329 8.28 -20.97 12.48
CA GLY A 329 8.08 -21.23 13.91
C GLY A 329 9.06 -20.54 14.86
N LEU A 330 9.89 -19.61 14.38
CA LEU A 330 10.94 -18.94 15.14
C LEU A 330 10.42 -17.71 15.92
N VAL A 331 9.50 -17.93 16.85
CA VAL A 331 8.82 -16.87 17.63
C VAL A 331 9.80 -15.92 18.34
N SER A 332 10.83 -16.47 19.00
CA SER A 332 11.79 -15.66 19.74
C SER A 332 12.62 -14.75 18.83
N ALA A 333 12.93 -15.21 17.61
CA ALA A 333 13.61 -14.39 16.61
C ALA A 333 12.66 -13.31 16.07
N ALA A 334 11.41 -13.67 15.77
CA ALA A 334 10.38 -12.75 15.30
C ALA A 334 10.16 -11.57 16.28
N ARG A 335 10.10 -11.85 17.59
CA ARG A 335 9.99 -10.81 18.63
C ARG A 335 11.21 -9.88 18.67
N ARG A 336 12.43 -10.45 18.60
CA ARG A 336 13.67 -9.65 18.59
C ARG A 336 13.75 -8.73 17.39
N VAL A 337 13.41 -9.21 16.20
CA VAL A 337 13.44 -8.37 15.00
C VAL A 337 12.33 -7.33 15.01
N ALA A 338 11.15 -7.62 15.56
CA ALA A 338 10.08 -6.62 15.70
C ALA A 338 10.53 -5.42 16.55
N VAL A 339 11.18 -5.66 17.70
CA VAL A 339 11.75 -4.58 18.53
C VAL A 339 12.82 -3.78 17.77
N LEU A 340 13.71 -4.47 17.03
CA LEU A 340 14.71 -3.83 16.19
C LEU A 340 14.07 -2.94 15.12
N TYR A 341 13.02 -3.42 14.48
CA TYR A 341 12.30 -2.69 13.44
C TYR A 341 11.53 -1.51 14.01
N SER A 342 10.92 -1.61 15.19
CA SER A 342 10.32 -0.46 15.86
C SER A 342 11.32 0.69 16.06
N MET A 343 12.55 0.39 16.47
CA MET A 343 13.62 1.41 16.56
C MET A 343 14.02 1.96 15.18
N LEU A 344 14.07 1.10 14.16
CA LEU A 344 14.37 1.51 12.79
C LEU A 344 13.31 2.50 12.27
N PHE A 345 12.02 2.26 12.53
CA PHE A 345 10.94 3.14 12.08
C PHE A 345 10.94 4.51 12.76
N VAL A 346 11.35 4.59 14.03
CA VAL A 346 11.63 5.89 14.67
C VAL A 346 12.76 6.61 13.93
N GLY A 347 13.83 5.89 13.56
CA GLY A 347 14.94 6.46 12.77
C GLY A 347 14.52 6.93 11.38
N ILE A 348 13.67 6.17 10.67
CA ILE A 348 13.12 6.55 9.37
C ILE A 348 12.23 7.78 9.50
N GLY A 349 11.32 7.80 10.48
CA GLY A 349 10.46 8.95 10.73
C GLY A 349 11.25 10.23 11.07
N LEU A 350 12.32 10.12 11.86
CA LEU A 350 13.22 11.24 12.13
C LEU A 350 13.96 11.70 10.87
N LEU A 351 14.40 10.77 10.01
CA LEU A 351 15.01 11.10 8.72
C LEU A 351 14.02 11.86 7.84
N ASP A 352 12.78 11.39 7.73
CA ASP A 352 11.74 12.05 6.94
C ASP A 352 11.45 13.46 7.47
N ALA A 353 11.33 13.60 8.79
CA ALA A 353 11.13 14.89 9.45
C ALA A 353 12.30 15.86 9.20
N ILE A 354 13.55 15.38 9.25
CA ILE A 354 14.74 16.19 8.95
C ILE A 354 14.71 16.65 7.50
N ILE A 355 14.42 15.76 6.55
CA ILE A 355 14.35 16.10 5.12
C ILE A 355 13.28 17.18 4.89
N LEU A 356 12.07 16.98 5.41
CA LEU A 356 10.96 17.93 5.28
C LEU A 356 11.28 19.28 5.93
N PHE A 357 11.85 19.27 7.14
CA PHE A 357 12.19 20.50 7.85
C PHE A 357 13.33 21.28 7.18
N SER A 358 14.37 20.59 6.70
CA SER A 358 15.51 21.21 6.00
C SER A 358 15.11 21.77 4.63
N LEU A 359 14.21 21.08 3.93
CA LEU A 359 13.77 21.48 2.59
C LEU A 359 12.46 22.30 2.60
N ARG A 360 11.94 22.68 3.78
CA ARG A 360 10.64 23.35 3.92
C ARG A 360 10.48 24.62 3.08
N ASN A 361 11.58 25.36 2.88
CA ASN A 361 11.57 26.60 2.10
C ASN A 361 11.81 26.35 0.60
N TYR A 362 12.21 25.15 0.19
CA TYR A 362 12.53 24.82 -1.22
C TYR A 362 11.43 24.01 -1.90
N ILE A 363 10.83 23.06 -1.17
CA ILE A 363 9.71 22.24 -1.67
C ILE A 363 8.58 23.09 -2.27
N PRO A 364 8.11 24.18 -1.63
CA PRO A 364 6.98 24.96 -2.16
C PRO A 364 7.28 25.63 -3.51
N TYR A 365 8.54 25.93 -3.81
CA TYR A 365 8.95 26.52 -5.08
C TYR A 365 8.78 25.57 -6.26
N VAL A 366 8.78 24.26 -6.00
CA VAL A 366 8.56 23.23 -7.04
C VAL A 366 7.10 23.24 -7.50
N TYR A 367 6.16 23.61 -6.62
CA TYR A 367 4.73 23.45 -6.86
C TYR A 367 3.99 24.74 -7.22
N SER A 368 4.35 25.88 -6.64
CA SER A 368 3.62 27.13 -6.84
C SER A 368 4.55 28.30 -7.13
N ALA A 369 4.08 29.26 -7.94
CA ALA A 369 4.72 30.56 -8.16
C ALA A 369 4.29 31.62 -7.11
N ASP A 370 3.17 31.38 -6.43
CA ASP A 370 2.53 32.32 -5.51
C ASP A 370 3.29 32.41 -4.17
N PRO A 371 3.78 33.60 -3.77
CA PRO A 371 4.52 33.76 -2.51
C PRO A 371 3.68 33.47 -1.27
N GLU A 372 2.37 33.71 -1.27
CA GLU A 372 1.50 33.50 -0.12
C GLU A 372 1.28 32.00 0.15
N ILE A 373 1.02 31.22 -0.90
CA ILE A 373 0.92 29.75 -0.81
C ILE A 373 2.26 29.17 -0.32
N ARG A 374 3.40 29.67 -0.84
CA ARG A 374 4.74 29.20 -0.44
C ARG A 374 5.01 29.45 1.03
N ASP A 375 4.67 30.63 1.55
CA ASP A 375 4.86 30.97 2.96
C ASP A 375 3.98 30.09 3.86
N MET A 376 2.73 29.87 3.47
CA MET A 376 1.80 28.99 4.20
C MET A 376 2.33 27.54 4.28
N VAL A 377 2.76 26.97 3.15
CA VAL A 377 3.36 25.63 3.12
C VAL A 377 4.64 25.57 3.95
N SER A 378 5.50 26.58 3.86
CA SER A 378 6.78 26.62 4.59
C SER A 378 6.59 26.63 6.11
N ARG A 379 5.56 27.35 6.59
CA ARG A 379 5.22 27.43 8.03
C ARG A 379 4.63 26.11 8.53
N THR A 380 3.66 25.55 7.81
CA THR A 380 2.98 24.31 8.20
C THR A 380 3.84 23.06 8.03
N MET A 381 4.93 23.12 7.25
CA MET A 381 5.82 21.98 7.03
C MET A 381 6.38 21.38 8.34
N LEU A 382 6.52 22.18 9.40
CA LEU A 382 6.94 21.65 10.71
C LEU A 382 5.90 20.68 11.29
N SER A 383 4.61 21.01 11.20
CA SER A 383 3.51 20.15 11.63
C SER A 383 3.48 18.85 10.81
N VAL A 384 3.72 18.93 9.50
CA VAL A 384 3.86 17.75 8.62
C VAL A 384 5.07 16.89 9.00
N ALA A 385 6.22 17.51 9.28
CA ALA A 385 7.42 16.80 9.68
C ALA A 385 7.19 16.03 11.00
N CYS A 386 6.51 16.63 11.98
CA CYS A 386 6.13 15.96 13.22
C CYS A 386 5.15 14.80 12.97
N PHE A 387 4.15 15.02 12.12
CA PHE A 387 3.20 13.97 11.69
C PHE A 387 3.92 12.76 11.09
N GLN A 388 4.89 12.99 10.20
CA GLN A 388 5.63 11.95 9.48
C GLN A 388 6.40 11.00 10.41
N VAL A 389 6.83 11.48 11.59
CA VAL A 389 7.49 10.62 12.60
C VAL A 389 6.52 9.56 13.13
N PHE A 390 5.30 9.96 13.48
CA PHE A 390 4.29 9.04 14.01
C PHE A 390 3.75 8.11 12.93
N ASP A 391 3.57 8.64 11.73
CA ASP A 391 3.17 7.88 10.55
C ASP A 391 4.16 6.76 10.20
N ALA A 392 5.46 7.05 10.26
CA ALA A 392 6.50 6.02 10.10
C ALA A 392 6.40 4.93 11.17
N VAL A 393 6.17 5.28 12.44
CA VAL A 393 6.02 4.29 13.52
C VAL A 393 4.82 3.37 13.28
N ILE A 394 3.69 3.91 12.82
CA ILE A 394 2.49 3.13 12.49
C ILE A 394 2.73 2.25 11.29
N CYS A 395 3.38 2.76 10.24
CA CYS A 395 3.81 1.94 9.11
C CYS A 395 4.60 0.72 9.61
N GLY A 396 5.49 0.89 10.59
CA GLY A 396 6.20 -0.21 11.23
C GLY A 396 5.31 -1.20 11.97
N CYS A 397 4.38 -0.70 12.78
CA CYS A 397 3.42 -1.54 13.53
C CYS A 397 2.54 -2.36 12.57
N ASN A 398 1.99 -1.71 11.54
CA ASN A 398 1.23 -2.35 10.46
C ASN A 398 2.06 -3.41 9.71
N GLY A 399 3.35 -3.17 9.50
CA GLY A 399 4.26 -4.15 8.89
C GLY A 399 4.38 -5.42 9.73
N VAL A 400 4.59 -5.27 11.04
CA VAL A 400 4.68 -6.41 11.97
C VAL A 400 3.32 -7.14 12.08
N LEU A 401 2.22 -6.42 12.21
CA LEU A 401 0.88 -6.99 12.29
C LEU A 401 0.47 -7.73 11.01
N ARG A 402 0.86 -7.23 9.83
CA ARG A 402 0.78 -7.97 8.55
C ARG A 402 1.56 -9.27 8.64
N GLY A 403 2.84 -9.23 9.01
CA GLY A 403 3.66 -10.45 9.15
C GLY A 403 3.07 -11.49 10.13
N LEU A 404 2.32 -11.05 11.15
CA LEU A 404 1.61 -11.90 12.11
C LEU A 404 0.22 -12.38 11.65
N ALA A 405 -0.25 -11.99 10.46
CA ALA A 405 -1.62 -12.21 9.98
C ALA A 405 -2.73 -11.61 10.89
N ARG A 406 -2.44 -10.47 11.53
CA ARG A 406 -3.36 -9.75 12.43
C ARG A 406 -3.83 -8.40 11.87
N THR A 407 -3.82 -8.25 10.54
CA THR A 407 -4.24 -7.03 9.84
C THR A 407 -5.68 -6.61 10.12
N SER A 408 -6.58 -7.56 10.37
CA SER A 408 -7.97 -7.26 10.69
C SER A 408 -8.12 -6.44 11.97
N PHE A 409 -7.23 -6.62 12.96
CA PHE A 409 -7.24 -5.82 14.18
C PHE A 409 -6.79 -4.38 13.89
N ALA A 410 -5.66 -4.23 13.18
CA ALA A 410 -5.15 -2.94 12.73
C ALA A 410 -6.22 -2.15 11.94
N ALA A 411 -6.92 -2.82 11.02
CA ALA A 411 -8.00 -2.25 10.23
C ALA A 411 -9.09 -1.58 11.07
N TRP A 412 -9.58 -2.28 12.09
CA TRP A 412 -10.60 -1.71 12.97
C TRP A 412 -10.06 -0.54 13.79
N VAL A 413 -8.85 -0.66 14.33
CA VAL A 413 -8.24 0.41 15.14
C VAL A 413 -8.05 1.67 14.30
N VAL A 414 -7.42 1.54 13.12
CA VAL A 414 -7.20 2.67 12.19
C VAL A 414 -8.52 3.31 11.80
N PHE A 415 -9.52 2.52 11.40
CA PHE A 415 -10.83 3.04 10.99
C PHE A 415 -11.51 3.82 12.12
N PHE A 416 -11.65 3.22 13.31
CA PHE A 416 -12.38 3.87 14.41
C PHE A 416 -11.63 5.08 14.95
N VAL A 417 -10.32 5.00 15.14
CA VAL A 417 -9.55 6.13 15.65
C VAL A 417 -9.51 7.28 14.64
N ASN A 418 -9.36 7.00 13.34
CA ASN A 418 -9.38 8.06 12.32
C ASN A 418 -10.75 8.72 12.21
N TYR A 419 -11.82 7.97 12.03
CA TYR A 419 -13.12 8.57 11.71
C TYR A 419 -13.94 9.02 12.92
N LEU A 420 -13.73 8.44 14.11
CA LEU A 420 -14.41 8.89 15.34
C LEU A 420 -13.58 9.88 16.16
N GLY A 421 -12.26 9.94 15.93
CA GLY A 421 -11.34 10.76 16.70
C GLY A 421 -10.56 11.76 15.84
N ALA A 422 -9.62 11.26 15.05
CA ALA A 422 -8.59 12.08 14.39
C ALA A 422 -9.17 13.09 13.39
N VAL A 423 -10.08 12.67 12.51
CA VAL A 423 -10.71 13.52 11.49
C VAL A 423 -11.61 14.59 12.13
N PRO A 424 -12.55 14.26 13.05
CA PRO A 424 -13.31 15.28 13.77
C PRO A 424 -12.42 16.27 14.53
N LEU A 425 -11.37 15.78 15.20
CA LEU A 425 -10.41 16.63 15.92
C LEU A 425 -9.66 17.56 14.97
N ALA A 426 -9.17 17.04 13.83
CA ALA A 426 -8.49 17.83 12.81
C ALA A 426 -9.39 18.93 12.26
N MET A 427 -10.65 18.62 11.91
CA MET A 427 -11.63 19.62 11.45
C MET A 427 -11.93 20.67 12.53
N TRP A 428 -12.00 20.26 13.80
CA TRP A 428 -12.23 21.19 14.92
C TRP A 428 -11.03 22.11 15.17
N LEU A 429 -9.80 21.60 15.09
CA LEU A 429 -8.60 22.44 15.23
C LEU A 429 -8.41 23.38 14.04
N GLU A 430 -8.75 22.92 12.83
CA GLU A 430 -8.64 23.67 11.59
C GLU A 430 -9.68 24.80 11.49
N LEU A 431 -10.97 24.46 11.60
CA LEU A 431 -12.10 25.37 11.35
C LEU A 431 -12.69 25.98 12.62
N GLY A 432 -12.40 25.39 13.78
CA GLY A 432 -12.98 25.79 15.05
C GLY A 432 -12.30 27.00 15.69
N PRO A 433 -12.69 27.31 16.94
CA PRO A 433 -12.22 28.51 17.66
C PRO A 433 -10.70 28.55 17.92
N ALA A 434 -10.02 27.41 17.80
CA ALA A 434 -8.57 27.32 17.95
C ALA A 434 -7.81 28.08 16.84
N GLY A 435 -8.43 28.27 15.67
CA GLY A 435 -7.88 29.07 14.58
C GLY A 435 -6.52 28.58 14.07
N MET A 436 -6.25 27.28 14.16
CA MET A 436 -4.93 26.72 13.78
C MET A 436 -4.76 26.52 12.27
N GLY A 437 -5.83 26.67 11.48
CA GLY A 437 -5.79 26.51 10.03
C GLY A 437 -5.17 25.16 9.63
N LEU A 438 -4.21 25.18 8.71
CA LEU A 438 -3.56 23.95 8.22
C LEU A 438 -2.81 23.19 9.33
N ASP A 439 -2.21 23.88 10.29
CA ASP A 439 -1.53 23.22 11.41
C ASP A 439 -2.50 22.38 12.24
N GLY A 440 -3.76 22.80 12.32
CA GLY A 440 -4.84 22.05 12.98
C GLY A 440 -5.11 20.70 12.33
N VAL A 441 -5.07 20.63 10.99
CA VAL A 441 -5.27 19.40 10.22
C VAL A 441 -4.21 18.36 10.57
N TRP A 442 -2.94 18.74 10.44
CA TRP A 442 -1.81 17.84 10.65
C TRP A 442 -1.62 17.47 12.13
N THR A 443 -1.93 18.40 13.04
CA THR A 443 -1.91 18.13 14.49
C THR A 443 -3.00 17.13 14.86
N GLY A 444 -4.23 17.31 14.39
CA GLY A 444 -5.36 16.41 14.69
C GLY A 444 -5.13 14.99 14.16
N LEU A 445 -4.66 14.88 12.91
CA LEU A 445 -4.25 13.59 12.34
C LEU A 445 -3.11 12.96 13.14
N GLY A 446 -2.07 13.73 13.45
CA GLY A 446 -0.92 13.27 14.24
C GLY A 446 -1.31 12.77 15.63
N THR A 447 -2.30 13.39 16.27
CA THR A 447 -2.81 12.92 17.56
C THR A 447 -3.51 11.57 17.43
N GLY A 448 -4.30 11.38 16.36
CA GLY A 448 -4.92 10.10 16.04
C GLY A 448 -3.88 8.99 15.82
N LEU A 449 -2.80 9.30 15.10
CA LEU A 449 -1.69 8.39 14.89
C LEU A 449 -1.04 7.96 16.22
N VAL A 450 -0.79 8.89 17.14
CA VAL A 450 -0.26 8.53 18.47
C VAL A 450 -1.17 7.54 19.20
N VAL A 451 -2.49 7.74 19.14
CA VAL A 451 -3.47 6.82 19.74
C VAL A 451 -3.42 5.44 19.08
N ILE A 452 -3.40 5.37 17.74
CA ILE A 452 -3.28 4.12 16.98
C ILE A 452 -2.00 3.38 17.38
N ALA A 453 -0.86 4.07 17.37
CA ALA A 453 0.43 3.48 17.73
C ALA A 453 0.42 2.89 19.15
N CYS A 454 -0.15 3.60 20.13
CA CYS A 454 -0.30 3.10 21.50
C CYS A 454 -1.15 1.82 21.57
N ILE A 455 -2.29 1.78 20.87
CA ILE A 455 -3.19 0.63 20.85
C ILE A 455 -2.51 -0.57 20.18
N GLU A 456 -1.90 -0.38 19.01
CA GLU A 456 -1.24 -1.45 18.26
C GLU A 456 -0.01 -2.00 18.98
N VAL A 457 0.81 -1.15 19.59
CA VAL A 457 1.96 -1.59 20.40
C VAL A 457 1.50 -2.39 21.61
N THR A 458 0.46 -1.92 22.32
CA THR A 458 -0.11 -2.64 23.46
C THR A 458 -0.66 -4.01 23.03
N TYR A 459 -1.34 -4.07 21.88
CA TYR A 459 -1.82 -5.30 21.29
C TYR A 459 -0.67 -6.26 20.92
N MET A 460 0.41 -5.76 20.32
CA MET A 460 1.58 -6.58 19.95
C MET A 460 2.33 -7.15 21.16
N ILE A 461 2.34 -6.44 22.30
CA ILE A 461 2.93 -6.90 23.55
C ILE A 461 2.05 -7.98 24.21
N SER A 462 0.72 -7.81 24.15
CA SER A 462 -0.24 -8.70 24.82
C SER A 462 -0.56 -9.98 24.05
N ILE A 463 -0.42 -9.99 22.73
CA ILE A 463 -0.76 -11.16 21.92
C ILE A 463 0.20 -12.33 22.17
N ASP A 464 -0.34 -13.56 22.16
CA ASP A 464 0.50 -14.75 22.10
C ASP A 464 0.96 -15.02 20.66
N TRP A 465 2.26 -14.89 20.44
CA TRP A 465 2.90 -15.11 19.15
C TRP A 465 2.98 -16.61 18.80
N ARG A 466 2.92 -17.51 19.80
CA ARG A 466 2.89 -18.96 19.56
C ARG A 466 1.60 -19.36 18.85
N ARG A 467 0.46 -18.85 19.34
CA ARG A 467 -0.83 -19.02 18.66
C ARG A 467 -0.83 -18.52 17.22
N CYS A 468 -0.01 -17.52 16.89
CA CYS A 468 0.14 -17.05 15.52
C CYS A 468 0.88 -18.08 14.64
N VAL A 469 1.89 -18.75 15.18
CA VAL A 469 2.58 -19.87 14.50
C VAL A 469 1.63 -21.05 14.31
N ASP A 470 0.85 -21.42 15.34
CA ASP A 470 -0.08 -22.54 15.28
C ASP A 470 -1.14 -22.34 14.18
N ASN A 471 -1.68 -21.11 14.07
CA ASN A 471 -2.59 -20.75 12.99
C ASN A 471 -1.96 -20.86 11.59
N VAL A 472 -0.65 -20.65 11.46
CA VAL A 472 0.06 -20.84 10.18
C VAL A 472 0.19 -22.32 9.88
N LYS A 473 0.56 -23.15 10.85
CA LYS A 473 0.66 -24.60 10.68
C LYS A 473 -0.67 -25.20 10.22
N CYS A 474 -1.77 -24.90 10.93
CA CYS A 474 -3.10 -25.35 10.57
C CYS A 474 -3.59 -24.90 9.17
N ARG A 475 -2.98 -23.86 8.58
CA ARG A 475 -3.35 -23.36 7.26
C ARG A 475 -2.51 -23.97 6.13
N GLU A 476 -1.26 -24.31 6.43
CA GLU A 476 -0.30 -24.80 5.44
C GLU A 476 -0.18 -26.34 5.40
N GLU A 477 -0.66 -27.03 6.44
CA GLU A 477 -1.01 -28.46 6.43
C GLU A 477 -2.28 -28.70 5.58
#